data_AF-A0A7Y3D1B0-F1
#
_entry.id   AF-A0A7Y3D1B0-F1
#
_cell.length_a   1.000
_cell.length_b   1.000
_cell.length_c   1.000
_cell.angle_alpha   90.00
_cell.angle_beta   90.00
_cell.angle_gamma   90.00
#
_symmetry.space_group_name_H-M   'P 1'
#
loop_
_entity.id
_entity.type
_entity.pdbx_description
1 polymer ?
#
loop_
_entity_poly.entity_id
_entity_poly.type
_entity_poly.pdbx_seq_one_letter_code
_entity_poly.pdbx_strand_id
1 'polypeptide(L)'
;MVSNSHDSKTISLDKYGIKNAKVNYQLSPDELHQETLDKGQGVESSTGALAINTGEFTGRSPRDRFIVKDDITKDRIWWGDINKPFDPDAFQKLYEKITAFLSGKEVYVRDAFACADENYRTNIRVVNEYPWSNLFVYNMFLRPSESDLKDFKEDWLVVNAPGFMADPEVDGTRQHNFAILDFTRKTAIVGGTGYTGEIKKGIFSALNFILPGFNNTLPMHCSANVGKDGDTSIFFGLSGTG
;
A
#
# COMPACT_ATOMS: atom_id res chain seq x y z
N MET A 1 8.87 30.77 13.07
CA MET A 1 8.33 29.54 13.70
C MET A 1 6.83 29.62 13.61
N VAL A 2 6.25 29.06 12.56
CA VAL A 2 4.79 28.88 12.49
C VAL A 2 4.56 27.49 13.07
N SER A 3 4.08 27.44 14.31
CA SER A 3 3.58 26.20 14.89
C SER A 3 2.31 25.83 14.13
N ASN A 4 2.44 24.96 13.13
CA ASN A 4 1.28 24.28 12.57
C ASN A 4 0.78 23.32 13.65
N SER A 5 -0.13 23.79 14.50
CA SER A 5 -0.97 22.88 15.27
C SER A 5 -1.91 22.23 14.26
N HIS A 6 -1.48 21.13 13.67
CA HIS A 6 -2.41 20.24 12.96
C HIS A 6 -3.38 19.73 14.01
N ASP A 7 -4.62 20.23 13.98
CA ASP A 7 -5.74 19.53 14.61
C ASP A 7 -5.63 18.06 14.19
N SER A 8 -5.34 17.17 15.14
CA SER A 8 -5.20 15.75 14.84
C SER A 8 -6.57 15.25 14.40
N LYS A 9 -6.83 15.27 13.09
CA LYS A 9 -8.02 14.65 12.51
C LYS A 9 -7.92 13.17 12.86
N THR A 10 -8.72 12.69 13.79
CA THR A 10 -8.80 11.28 14.11
C THR A 10 -9.81 10.62 13.18
N ILE A 11 -9.49 9.42 12.70
CA ILE A 11 -10.41 8.60 11.91
C ILE A 11 -10.66 7.28 12.63
N SER A 12 -11.87 6.75 12.53
CA SER A 12 -12.17 5.40 13.03
C SER A 12 -11.76 4.36 11.98
N LEU A 13 -11.11 3.29 12.46
CA LEU A 13 -10.78 2.11 11.68
C LEU A 13 -11.73 0.93 11.96
N ASP A 14 -12.81 1.18 12.72
CA ASP A 14 -13.74 0.13 13.15
C ASP A 14 -14.36 -0.64 11.99
N LYS A 15 -14.63 0.06 10.87
CA LYS A 15 -15.18 -0.55 9.65
C LYS A 15 -14.22 -1.53 8.97
N TYR A 16 -12.94 -1.49 9.32
CA TYR A 16 -11.90 -2.41 8.82
C TYR A 16 -11.56 -3.52 9.83
N GLY A 17 -12.32 -3.66 10.92
CA GLY A 17 -12.03 -4.65 11.95
C GLY A 17 -10.85 -4.29 12.88
N ILE A 18 -10.21 -3.14 12.71
CA ILE A 18 -9.13 -2.66 13.57
C ILE A 18 -9.74 -1.87 14.73
N LYS A 19 -9.68 -2.44 15.94
CA LYS A 19 -10.34 -1.92 17.15
C LYS A 19 -9.34 -1.28 18.10
N ASN A 20 -9.75 -0.21 18.78
CA ASN A 20 -8.99 0.41 19.87
C ASN A 20 -7.54 0.78 19.54
N ALA A 21 -7.21 1.01 18.27
CA ALA A 21 -5.87 1.41 17.86
C ALA A 21 -5.64 2.91 18.15
N LYS A 22 -4.42 3.29 18.54
CA LYS A 22 -3.98 4.68 18.53
C LYS A 22 -3.67 5.07 17.08
N VAL A 23 -4.54 5.87 16.48
CA VAL A 23 -4.45 6.23 15.06
C VAL A 23 -3.72 7.55 14.87
N ASN A 24 -2.56 7.49 14.20
CA ASN A 24 -1.81 8.64 13.71
C ASN A 24 -2.19 8.90 12.25
N TYR A 25 -3.11 9.83 12.00
CA TYR A 25 -3.66 10.08 10.67
C TYR A 25 -2.99 11.27 9.97
N GLN A 26 -2.56 11.07 8.71
CA GLN A 26 -1.98 12.09 7.83
C GLN A 26 -0.74 12.83 8.37
N LEU A 27 -0.03 12.29 9.38
CA LEU A 27 1.19 12.89 9.95
C LEU A 27 2.16 13.38 8.87
N SER A 28 2.69 14.58 9.03
CA SER A 28 3.64 15.18 8.11
C SER A 28 4.88 14.31 7.91
N PRO A 29 5.62 14.50 6.80
CA PRO A 29 6.86 13.78 6.56
C PRO A 29 7.89 13.92 7.70
N ASP A 30 7.98 15.11 8.28
CA ASP A 30 8.91 15.41 9.37
C ASP A 30 8.50 14.67 10.66
N GLU A 31 7.20 14.63 10.98
CA GLU A 31 6.68 13.83 12.09
C GLU A 31 6.95 12.34 11.89
N LEU A 32 6.69 11.80 10.70
CA LEU A 32 6.95 10.39 10.38
C LEU A 32 8.45 10.06 10.41
N HIS A 33 9.30 10.99 9.96
CA HIS A 33 10.75 10.86 10.03
C HIS A 33 11.18 10.79 11.50
N GLN A 34 10.80 11.77 12.31
CA GLN A 34 11.17 11.82 13.73
C GLN A 34 10.65 10.61 14.50
N GLU A 35 9.40 10.21 14.31
CA GLU A 35 8.81 9.00 14.91
C GLU A 35 9.60 7.73 14.55
N THR A 36 10.11 7.65 13.31
CA THR A 36 10.95 6.51 12.90
C THR A 36 12.27 6.48 13.68
N LEU A 37 12.90 7.64 13.88
CA LEU A 37 14.15 7.76 14.65
C LEU A 37 13.92 7.47 16.14
N ASP A 38 12.87 8.04 16.73
CA ASP A 38 12.53 7.90 18.15
C ASP A 38 12.22 6.44 18.51
N LYS A 39 11.63 5.68 17.58
CA LYS A 39 11.39 4.24 17.73
C LYS A 39 12.60 3.37 17.39
N GLY A 40 13.73 3.95 17.01
CA GLY A 40 14.95 3.23 16.61
C GLY A 40 14.76 2.37 15.36
N GLN A 41 13.82 2.73 14.49
CA GLN A 41 13.47 1.97 13.27
C GLN A 41 14.22 2.44 12.03
N GLY A 42 15.07 3.45 12.17
CA GLY A 42 15.91 3.98 11.13
C GLY A 42 17.00 4.88 11.69
N VAL A 43 17.87 5.34 10.80
CA VAL A 43 18.92 6.31 11.10
C VAL A 43 18.88 7.42 10.06
N GLU A 44 19.27 8.62 10.46
CA GLU A 44 19.42 9.74 9.53
C GLU A 44 20.80 9.68 8.85
N SER A 45 20.82 9.81 7.52
CA SER A 45 22.06 9.89 6.76
C SER A 45 22.72 11.27 6.91
N SER A 46 23.95 11.42 6.43
CA SER A 46 24.63 12.73 6.37
C SER A 46 23.93 13.79 5.51
N THR A 47 22.95 13.39 4.67
CA THR A 47 22.16 14.29 3.84
C THR A 47 20.78 14.59 4.44
N GLY A 48 20.49 14.13 5.66
CA GLY A 48 19.16 14.25 6.27
C GLY A 48 18.14 13.25 5.71
N ALA A 49 18.58 12.22 4.98
CA ALA A 49 17.68 11.20 4.45
C ALA A 49 17.50 10.07 5.46
N LEU A 50 16.25 9.68 5.72
CA LEU A 50 15.95 8.54 6.55
C LEU A 50 16.36 7.23 5.87
N ALA A 51 17.25 6.47 6.50
CA ALA A 51 17.63 5.13 6.11
C ALA A 51 16.99 4.10 7.06
N ILE A 52 16.28 3.13 6.51
CA ILE A 52 15.60 2.06 7.26
C ILE A 52 16.10 0.69 6.81
N ASN A 53 15.95 -0.30 7.68
CA ASN A 53 16.20 -1.71 7.35
C ASN A 53 14.86 -2.43 7.20
N THR A 54 14.62 -3.04 6.04
CA THR A 54 13.36 -3.76 5.75
C THR A 54 13.32 -5.18 6.31
N GLY A 55 14.37 -5.59 7.05
CA GLY A 55 14.49 -6.92 7.65
C GLY A 55 14.93 -7.98 6.65
N GLU A 56 14.36 -9.19 6.79
CA GLU A 56 14.68 -10.36 5.97
C GLU A 56 14.49 -10.11 4.46
N PHE A 57 13.45 -9.35 4.10
CA PHE A 57 13.10 -9.10 2.71
C PHE A 57 13.61 -7.73 2.27
N THR A 58 14.70 -7.72 1.49
CA THR A 58 15.30 -6.52 0.89
C THR A 58 14.79 -6.25 -0.53
N GLY A 59 13.87 -7.07 -1.01
CA GLY A 59 13.30 -7.01 -2.34
C GLY A 59 11.90 -7.62 -2.38
N ARG A 60 11.33 -7.66 -3.59
CA ARG A 60 10.03 -8.29 -3.81
C ARG A 60 10.10 -9.79 -3.51
N SER A 61 8.95 -10.34 -3.10
CA SER A 61 8.75 -11.78 -2.95
C SER A 61 7.69 -12.30 -3.92
N PRO A 62 7.99 -12.45 -5.23
CA PRO A 62 6.99 -12.80 -6.25
C PRO A 62 6.27 -14.14 -5.99
N ARG A 63 6.90 -15.05 -5.25
CA ARG A 63 6.31 -16.34 -4.89
C ARG A 63 5.27 -16.24 -3.77
N ASP A 64 5.27 -15.14 -3.02
CA ASP A 64 4.36 -14.86 -1.89
C ASP A 64 3.31 -13.80 -2.23
N ARG A 65 3.19 -13.49 -3.52
CA ARG A 65 2.14 -12.62 -4.05
C ARG A 65 0.98 -13.47 -4.58
N PHE A 66 -0.22 -13.17 -4.10
CA PHE A 66 -1.44 -13.89 -4.46
C PHE A 66 -2.58 -12.94 -4.84
N ILE A 67 -3.57 -13.47 -5.54
CA ILE A 67 -4.82 -12.77 -5.89
C ILE A 67 -5.97 -13.69 -5.52
N VAL A 68 -6.94 -13.18 -4.76
CA VAL A 68 -8.14 -13.93 -4.41
C VAL A 68 -8.88 -14.34 -5.67
N LYS A 69 -9.21 -15.63 -5.78
CA LYS A 69 -9.95 -16.20 -6.90
C LYS A 69 -11.44 -16.17 -6.58
N ASP A 70 -12.11 -15.09 -6.98
CA ASP A 70 -13.52 -14.81 -6.75
C ASP A 70 -14.28 -14.69 -8.09
N ASP A 71 -15.56 -14.30 -8.06
CA ASP A 71 -16.37 -14.14 -9.27
C ASP A 71 -15.90 -13.00 -10.20
N ILE A 72 -15.15 -12.02 -9.67
CA ILE A 72 -14.57 -10.92 -10.46
C ILE A 72 -13.33 -11.42 -11.20
N THR A 73 -12.48 -12.19 -10.53
CA THR A 73 -11.14 -12.55 -11.01
C THR A 73 -11.05 -13.90 -11.70
N LYS A 74 -11.92 -14.87 -11.35
CA LYS A 74 -11.80 -16.28 -11.77
C LYS A 74 -11.58 -16.48 -13.27
N ASP A 75 -12.27 -15.70 -14.09
CA ASP A 75 -12.24 -15.80 -15.56
C ASP A 75 -11.46 -14.67 -16.24
N ARG A 76 -11.04 -13.64 -15.49
CA ARG A 76 -10.38 -12.44 -16.05
C ARG A 76 -8.87 -12.39 -15.78
N ILE A 77 -8.40 -13.07 -14.73
CA ILE A 77 -6.98 -13.12 -14.40
C ILE A 77 -6.29 -14.21 -15.22
N TRP A 78 -5.12 -13.87 -15.77
CA TRP A 78 -4.21 -14.85 -16.34
C TRP A 78 -3.48 -15.59 -15.21
N TRP A 79 -4.08 -16.69 -14.74
CA TRP A 79 -3.56 -17.51 -13.65
C TRP A 79 -2.28 -18.29 -14.04
N GLY A 80 -1.34 -18.42 -13.10
CA GLY A 80 -0.11 -19.19 -13.30
C GLY A 80 0.95 -18.87 -12.24
N ASP A 81 2.22 -19.12 -12.55
CA ASP A 81 3.34 -18.91 -11.62
C ASP A 81 3.52 -17.44 -11.18
N ILE A 82 2.96 -16.50 -11.95
CA ILE A 82 2.99 -15.07 -11.62
C ILE A 82 1.76 -14.69 -10.78
N ASN A 83 0.55 -14.96 -11.28
CA ASN A 83 -0.70 -14.66 -10.59
C ASN A 83 -1.23 -15.94 -9.94
N LYS A 84 -0.93 -16.11 -8.65
CA LYS A 84 -1.33 -17.30 -7.88
C LYS A 84 -2.72 -17.08 -7.28
N PRO A 85 -3.64 -18.05 -7.42
CA PRO A 85 -4.93 -17.95 -6.78
C PRO A 85 -4.79 -18.04 -5.26
N PHE A 86 -5.63 -17.30 -4.55
CA PHE A 86 -5.85 -17.42 -3.11
C PHE A 86 -7.32 -17.73 -2.86
N ASP A 87 -7.58 -18.58 -1.87
CA ASP A 87 -8.95 -18.93 -1.49
C ASP A 87 -9.65 -17.75 -0.79
N PRO A 88 -10.90 -17.39 -1.17
CA PRO A 88 -11.61 -16.27 -0.55
C PRO A 88 -11.86 -16.41 0.96
N ASP A 89 -12.11 -17.63 1.46
CA ASP A 89 -12.36 -17.86 2.88
C ASP A 89 -11.05 -17.83 3.67
N ALA A 90 -9.96 -18.36 3.10
CA ALA A 90 -8.62 -18.21 3.67
C ALA A 90 -8.22 -16.72 3.74
N PHE A 91 -8.51 -15.92 2.71
CA PHE A 91 -8.26 -14.48 2.73
C PHE A 91 -9.02 -13.80 3.87
N GLN A 92 -10.31 -14.11 4.03
CA GLN A 92 -11.12 -13.52 5.08
C GLN A 92 -10.56 -13.82 6.47
N LYS A 93 -10.18 -15.08 6.74
CA LYS A 93 -9.55 -15.49 8.01
C LYS A 93 -8.24 -14.76 8.26
N LEU A 94 -7.38 -14.66 7.23
CA LEU A 94 -6.10 -13.97 7.34
C LEU A 94 -6.27 -12.46 7.53
N TYR A 95 -7.26 -11.85 6.86
CA TYR A 95 -7.65 -10.45 7.04
C TYR A 95 -8.12 -10.17 8.47
N GLU A 96 -8.92 -11.06 9.06
CA GLU A 96 -9.34 -10.95 10.46
C GLU A 96 -8.14 -11.04 11.42
N LYS A 97 -7.19 -11.94 11.16
CA LYS A 97 -5.96 -12.06 11.96
C LYS A 97 -5.08 -10.82 11.91
N ILE A 98 -4.80 -10.28 10.71
CA ILE A 98 -3.94 -9.09 10.56
C ILE A 98 -4.60 -7.84 11.15
N THR A 99 -5.92 -7.68 11.02
CA THR A 99 -6.65 -6.55 11.60
C THR A 99 -6.78 -6.66 13.12
N ALA A 100 -6.97 -7.88 13.65
CA ALA A 100 -6.88 -8.14 15.08
C ALA A 100 -5.46 -7.86 15.62
N PHE A 101 -4.40 -8.22 14.88
CA PHE A 101 -3.02 -7.92 15.25
C PHE A 101 -2.73 -6.42 15.35
N LEU A 102 -3.35 -5.60 14.49
CA LEU A 102 -3.23 -4.14 14.54
C LEU A 102 -4.13 -3.50 15.60
N SER A 103 -5.13 -4.22 16.11
CA SER A 103 -6.03 -3.71 17.14
C SER A 103 -5.27 -3.47 18.45
N GLY A 104 -5.59 -2.38 19.14
CA GLY A 104 -4.91 -1.97 20.37
C GLY A 104 -3.50 -1.39 20.17
N LYS A 105 -2.96 -1.38 18.95
CA LYS A 105 -1.62 -0.84 18.64
C LYS A 105 -1.66 0.61 18.22
N GLU A 106 -0.49 1.23 18.19
CA GLU A 106 -0.28 2.45 17.42
C GLU A 106 -0.16 2.12 15.93
N VAL A 107 -0.91 2.85 15.10
CA VAL A 107 -0.93 2.66 13.64
C VAL A 107 -0.88 4.01 12.93
N TYR A 108 -0.40 4.01 11.70
CA TYR A 108 -0.22 5.20 10.87
C TYR A 108 -1.11 5.09 9.66
N VAL A 109 -1.97 6.08 9.45
CA VAL A 109 -2.97 6.02 8.38
C VAL A 109 -2.82 7.18 7.43
N ARG A 110 -2.82 6.88 6.14
CA ARG A 110 -2.67 7.86 5.08
C ARG A 110 -3.68 7.66 3.97
N ASP A 111 -4.35 8.74 3.64
CA ASP A 111 -5.20 8.87 2.47
C ASP A 111 -4.40 9.52 1.34
N ALA A 112 -4.42 8.88 0.18
CA ALA A 112 -3.66 9.26 -1.01
C ALA A 112 -4.42 8.94 -2.30
N PHE A 113 -3.94 9.45 -3.43
CA PHE A 113 -4.47 9.09 -4.75
C PHE A 113 -3.45 8.32 -5.60
N ALA A 114 -3.94 7.43 -6.45
CA ALA A 114 -3.24 6.98 -7.65
C ALA A 114 -3.97 7.48 -8.90
N CYS A 115 -3.23 7.60 -10.00
CA CYS A 115 -3.65 8.26 -11.25
C CYS A 115 -3.90 9.77 -11.08
N ALA A 116 -3.18 10.58 -11.85
CA ALA A 116 -3.26 12.04 -11.76
C ALA A 116 -4.50 12.63 -12.46
N ASP A 117 -4.97 11.98 -13.53
CA ASP A 117 -6.20 12.36 -14.23
C ASP A 117 -7.42 12.01 -13.37
N GLU A 118 -8.32 12.98 -13.19
CA GLU A 118 -9.50 12.86 -12.32
C GLU A 118 -10.45 11.74 -12.77
N ASN A 119 -10.51 11.43 -14.07
CA ASN A 119 -11.37 10.38 -14.61
C ASN A 119 -10.94 8.97 -14.17
N TYR A 120 -9.66 8.81 -13.79
CA TYR A 120 -9.07 7.55 -13.39
C TYR A 120 -8.52 7.58 -11.95
N ARG A 121 -8.69 8.71 -11.26
CA ARG A 121 -8.23 8.91 -9.88
C ARG A 121 -8.79 7.78 -9.02
N THR A 122 -7.90 7.11 -8.31
CA THR A 122 -8.22 6.03 -7.39
C THR A 122 -7.87 6.48 -5.98
N ASN A 123 -8.86 6.53 -5.10
CA ASN A 123 -8.68 6.90 -3.71
C ASN A 123 -8.13 5.70 -2.92
N ILE A 124 -7.02 5.89 -2.22
CA ILE A 124 -6.33 4.82 -1.50
C ILE A 124 -6.21 5.23 -0.05
N ARG A 125 -6.69 4.36 0.85
CA ARG A 125 -6.37 4.45 2.28
C ARG A 125 -5.36 3.37 2.63
N VAL A 126 -4.24 3.77 3.22
CA VAL A 126 -3.21 2.85 3.68
C VAL A 126 -3.11 2.90 5.19
N VAL A 127 -3.28 1.75 5.84
CA VAL A 127 -3.05 1.55 7.27
C VAL A 127 -1.72 0.81 7.43
N ASN A 128 -0.76 1.45 8.07
CA ASN A 128 0.59 0.92 8.30
C ASN A 128 0.82 0.68 9.79
N GLU A 129 1.53 -0.40 10.12
CA GLU A 129 2.05 -0.64 11.47
C GLU A 129 3.16 0.36 11.84
N TYR A 130 3.99 0.79 10.88
CA TYR A 130 5.18 1.61 11.14
C TYR A 130 5.17 2.97 10.43
N PRO A 131 5.80 4.01 11.03
CA PRO A 131 5.82 5.37 10.49
C PRO A 131 6.55 5.45 9.14
N TRP A 132 7.70 4.77 9.00
CA TRP A 132 8.46 4.78 7.75
C TRP A 132 7.71 4.14 6.58
N SER A 133 6.83 3.17 6.83
CA SER A 133 5.96 2.61 5.80
C SER A 133 4.93 3.64 5.32
N ASN A 134 4.41 4.47 6.24
CA ASN A 134 3.49 5.55 5.90
C ASN A 134 4.20 6.72 5.19
N LEU A 135 5.47 7.01 5.54
CA LEU A 135 6.30 7.98 4.83
C LEU A 135 6.57 7.54 3.38
N PHE A 136 6.77 6.24 3.16
CA PHE A 136 6.85 5.69 1.81
C PHE A 136 5.56 5.96 1.01
N VAL A 137 4.38 5.77 1.61
CA VAL A 137 3.10 6.09 0.97
C VAL A 137 3.02 7.56 0.58
N TYR A 138 3.43 8.47 1.48
CA TYR A 138 3.49 9.91 1.20
C TYR A 138 4.39 10.29 0.02
N ASN A 139 5.51 9.57 -0.14
CA ASN A 139 6.46 9.81 -1.23
C ASN A 139 5.99 9.21 -2.56
N MET A 140 5.30 8.06 -2.51
CA MET A 140 4.99 7.29 -3.71
C MET A 140 3.67 7.64 -4.38
N PHE A 141 2.68 8.09 -3.63
CA PHE A 141 1.33 8.37 -4.13
C PHE A 141 1.05 9.88 -4.14
N LEU A 142 0.00 10.28 -4.85
CA LEU A 142 -0.40 11.68 -4.96
C LEU A 142 -1.06 12.14 -3.65
N ARG A 143 -0.78 13.38 -3.26
CA ARG A 143 -1.19 13.95 -1.97
C ARG A 143 -2.52 14.68 -2.12
N PRO A 144 -3.57 14.30 -1.37
CA PRO A 144 -4.82 15.03 -1.35
C PRO A 144 -4.64 16.39 -0.69
N SER A 145 -5.40 17.39 -1.15
CA SER A 145 -5.55 18.67 -0.47
C SER A 145 -6.38 18.53 0.82
N GLU A 146 -6.37 19.54 1.69
CA GLU A 146 -7.22 19.52 2.88
C GLU A 146 -8.71 19.45 2.55
N SER A 147 -9.13 20.03 1.42
CA SER A 147 -10.50 19.94 0.89
C SER A 147 -10.84 18.52 0.45
N ASP A 148 -9.93 17.84 -0.24
CA ASP A 148 -10.13 16.45 -0.68
C ASP A 148 -10.33 15.51 0.52
N LEU A 149 -9.69 15.80 1.65
CA LEU A 149 -9.72 14.97 2.85
C LEU A 149 -11.04 15.07 3.65
N LYS A 150 -11.88 16.09 3.44
CA LYS A 150 -13.09 16.30 4.25
C LYS A 150 -14.11 15.16 4.08
N ASP A 151 -14.27 14.69 2.85
CA ASP A 151 -15.24 13.65 2.47
C ASP A 151 -14.56 12.44 1.83
N PHE A 152 -13.29 12.19 2.20
CA PHE A 152 -12.49 11.13 1.58
C PHE A 152 -13.12 9.75 1.78
N LYS A 153 -13.35 9.07 0.67
CA LYS A 153 -13.79 7.67 0.61
C LYS A 153 -12.79 6.90 -0.21
N GLU A 154 -12.20 5.89 0.40
CA GLU A 154 -11.26 5.02 -0.27
C GLU A 154 -11.96 4.11 -1.28
N ASP A 155 -11.39 4.00 -2.49
CA ASP A 155 -11.71 2.94 -3.43
C ASP A 155 -10.97 1.65 -3.06
N TRP A 156 -9.73 1.80 -2.58
CA TRP A 156 -8.87 0.70 -2.16
C TRP A 156 -8.35 0.90 -0.75
N LEU A 157 -8.44 -0.17 0.05
CA LEU A 157 -7.77 -0.27 1.34
C LEU A 157 -6.46 -1.05 1.18
N VAL A 158 -5.38 -0.55 1.79
CA VAL A 158 -4.14 -1.32 1.96
C VAL A 158 -3.85 -1.47 3.45
N VAL A 159 -3.76 -2.70 3.93
CA VAL A 159 -3.34 -3.01 5.31
C VAL A 159 -1.94 -3.59 5.26
N ASN A 160 -0.98 -2.87 5.83
CA ASN A 160 0.43 -3.23 5.84
C ASN A 160 0.93 -3.39 7.28
N ALA A 161 1.24 -4.62 7.66
CA ALA A 161 1.73 -4.98 8.98
C ALA A 161 2.98 -5.87 8.86
N PRO A 162 4.17 -5.29 8.62
CA PRO A 162 5.41 -6.05 8.47
C PRO A 162 5.72 -6.98 9.66
N GLY A 163 5.28 -6.65 10.87
CA GLY A 163 5.45 -7.46 12.07
C GLY A 163 4.46 -8.62 12.21
N PHE A 164 3.44 -8.71 11.37
CA PHE A 164 2.49 -9.83 11.37
C PHE A 164 3.01 -10.97 10.51
N MET A 165 3.28 -12.12 11.13
CA MET A 165 3.76 -13.33 10.45
C MET A 165 2.59 -14.30 10.25
N ALA A 166 2.31 -14.67 9.00
CA ALA A 166 1.34 -15.73 8.72
C ALA A 166 1.88 -17.10 9.15
N ASP A 167 0.97 -18.00 9.49
CA ASP A 167 1.24 -19.42 9.69
C ASP A 167 0.82 -20.19 8.42
N PRO A 168 1.78 -20.66 7.59
CA PRO A 168 1.49 -21.32 6.31
C PRO A 168 0.60 -22.55 6.44
N GLU A 169 0.63 -23.25 7.57
CA GLU A 169 -0.14 -24.48 7.78
C GLU A 169 -1.64 -24.21 7.88
N VAL A 170 -2.03 -23.01 8.32
CA VAL A 170 -3.44 -22.65 8.58
C VAL A 170 -3.94 -21.46 7.76
N ASP A 171 -3.04 -20.58 7.30
CA ASP A 171 -3.40 -19.34 6.61
C ASP A 171 -3.43 -19.48 5.09
N GLY A 172 -2.97 -20.61 4.54
CA GLY A 172 -2.95 -20.85 3.10
C GLY A 172 -1.87 -20.05 2.35
N THR A 173 -0.96 -19.40 3.07
CA THR A 173 0.24 -18.76 2.51
C THR A 173 1.34 -19.78 2.25
N ARG A 174 2.35 -19.42 1.45
CA ARG A 174 3.52 -20.28 1.19
C ARG A 174 4.52 -20.25 2.34
N GLN A 175 4.71 -19.09 2.95
CA GLN A 175 5.60 -18.85 4.09
C GLN A 175 5.04 -17.68 4.92
N HIS A 176 5.80 -17.20 5.91
CA HIS A 176 5.31 -16.22 6.89
C HIS A 176 5.00 -14.83 6.31
N ASN A 177 5.63 -14.44 5.20
CA ASN A 177 5.32 -13.20 4.49
C ASN A 177 4.30 -13.45 3.36
N PHE A 178 3.51 -12.42 3.06
CA PHE A 178 2.49 -12.46 2.02
C PHE A 178 2.15 -11.07 1.51
N ALA A 179 1.72 -11.00 0.24
CA ALA A 179 1.06 -9.85 -0.35
C ALA A 179 -0.15 -10.33 -1.16
N ILE A 180 -1.36 -10.03 -0.72
CA ILE A 180 -2.59 -10.61 -1.29
C ILE A 180 -3.55 -9.51 -1.70
N LEU A 181 -4.10 -9.62 -2.91
CA LEU A 181 -5.12 -8.71 -3.42
C LEU A 181 -6.49 -9.38 -3.48
N ASP A 182 -7.51 -8.70 -2.97
CA ASP A 182 -8.92 -9.06 -3.10
C ASP A 182 -9.66 -7.95 -3.86
N PHE A 183 -10.16 -8.26 -5.06
CA PHE A 183 -10.84 -7.30 -5.93
C PHE A 183 -12.31 -7.11 -5.57
N THR A 184 -12.95 -8.12 -4.96
CA THR A 184 -14.33 -7.99 -4.45
C THR A 184 -14.37 -7.01 -3.27
N ARG A 185 -13.44 -7.15 -2.33
CA ARG A 185 -13.30 -6.26 -1.16
C ARG A 185 -12.51 -4.99 -1.46
N LYS A 186 -11.91 -4.87 -2.65
CA LYS A 186 -10.95 -3.82 -3.03
C LYS A 186 -9.91 -3.56 -1.94
N THR A 187 -9.30 -4.65 -1.47
CA THR A 187 -8.36 -4.63 -0.35
C THR A 187 -7.07 -5.34 -0.72
N ALA A 188 -5.93 -4.77 -0.32
CA ALA A 188 -4.64 -5.43 -0.35
C ALA A 188 -4.12 -5.60 1.08
N ILE A 189 -3.62 -6.79 1.41
CA ILE A 189 -2.94 -7.06 2.69
C ILE A 189 -1.49 -7.43 2.45
N VAL A 190 -0.58 -6.88 3.26
CA VAL A 190 0.85 -7.15 3.23
C VAL A 190 1.34 -7.42 4.65
N GLY A 191 1.88 -8.61 4.88
CA GLY A 191 2.39 -9.05 6.18
C GLY A 191 3.73 -9.77 6.07
N GLY A 192 4.47 -9.80 7.17
CA GLY A 192 5.73 -10.53 7.33
C GLY A 192 6.91 -9.99 6.52
N THR A 193 6.75 -8.85 5.84
CA THR A 193 7.79 -8.21 5.06
C THR A 193 7.82 -6.71 5.29
N GLY A 194 9.01 -6.18 5.55
CA GLY A 194 9.25 -4.74 5.63
C GLY A 194 9.50 -4.09 4.27
N TYR A 195 9.49 -4.84 3.17
CA TYR A 195 9.79 -4.29 1.85
C TYR A 195 8.62 -3.40 1.35
N THR A 196 8.80 -2.09 1.43
CA THR A 196 7.79 -1.08 1.07
C THR A 196 7.27 -1.19 -0.37
N GLY A 197 8.09 -1.75 -1.27
CA GLY A 197 7.72 -1.94 -2.67
C GLY A 197 6.47 -2.80 -2.87
N GLU A 198 6.11 -3.67 -1.92
CA GLU A 198 4.86 -4.46 -1.99
C GLU A 198 3.61 -3.57 -1.88
N ILE A 199 3.65 -2.46 -1.12
CA ILE A 199 2.54 -1.48 -1.03
C ILE A 199 2.28 -0.86 -2.41
N LYS A 200 3.35 -0.35 -3.04
CA LYS A 200 3.29 0.26 -4.39
C LYS A 200 2.81 -0.74 -5.43
N LYS A 201 3.40 -1.94 -5.44
CA LYS A 201 3.12 -2.96 -6.45
C LYS A 201 1.75 -3.61 -6.26
N GLY A 202 1.20 -3.64 -5.05
CA GLY A 202 -0.20 -4.01 -4.82
C GLY A 202 -1.15 -3.10 -5.61
N ILE A 203 -1.14 -1.80 -5.35
CA ILE A 203 -1.99 -0.84 -6.06
C ILE A 203 -1.70 -0.83 -7.57
N PHE A 204 -0.43 -0.82 -7.98
CA PHE A 204 -0.10 -0.87 -9.40
C PHE A 204 -0.69 -2.12 -10.07
N SER A 205 -0.67 -3.28 -9.39
CA SER A 205 -1.27 -4.50 -9.94
C SER A 205 -2.79 -4.43 -10.01
N ALA A 206 -3.44 -3.82 -9.02
CA ALA A 206 -4.87 -3.57 -9.06
C ALA A 206 -5.25 -2.69 -10.27
N LEU A 207 -4.51 -1.61 -10.50
CA LEU A 207 -4.71 -0.72 -11.65
C LEU A 207 -4.45 -1.43 -12.99
N ASN A 208 -3.46 -2.31 -13.07
CA ASN A 208 -3.20 -3.09 -14.28
C ASN A 208 -4.34 -4.06 -14.64
N PHE A 209 -5.18 -4.43 -13.67
CA PHE A 209 -6.39 -5.21 -13.92
C PHE A 209 -7.58 -4.31 -14.21
N ILE A 210 -7.76 -3.25 -13.41
CA ILE A 210 -8.95 -2.42 -13.45
C ILE A 210 -9.02 -1.55 -14.71
N LEU A 211 -7.94 -0.83 -15.02
CA LEU A 211 -7.92 0.13 -16.11
C LEU A 211 -8.25 -0.49 -17.48
N PRO A 212 -7.64 -1.62 -17.90
CA PRO A 212 -7.99 -2.22 -19.17
C PRO A 212 -9.33 -2.98 -19.09
N GLY A 213 -9.64 -3.60 -17.95
CA GLY A 213 -10.82 -4.46 -17.80
C GLY A 213 -12.14 -3.70 -17.70
N PHE A 214 -12.13 -2.49 -17.14
CA PHE A 214 -13.36 -1.74 -16.82
C PHE A 214 -13.36 -0.29 -17.29
N ASN A 215 -12.19 0.29 -17.61
CA ASN A 215 -12.07 1.71 -17.98
C ASN A 215 -11.52 1.92 -19.40
N ASN A 216 -11.35 0.85 -20.19
CA ASN A 216 -10.81 0.90 -21.55
C ASN A 216 -9.52 1.75 -21.66
N THR A 217 -8.64 1.64 -20.66
CA THR A 217 -7.43 2.46 -20.53
C THR A 217 -6.21 1.56 -20.44
N LEU A 218 -5.16 1.86 -21.20
CA LEU A 218 -3.92 1.07 -21.22
C LEU A 218 -3.01 1.45 -20.04
N PRO A 219 -2.82 0.57 -19.03
CA PRO A 219 -1.81 0.76 -18.01
C PRO A 219 -0.43 0.45 -18.60
N MET A 220 0.58 1.24 -18.22
CA MET A 220 1.95 1.08 -18.72
C MET A 220 2.95 1.08 -17.56
N HIS A 221 3.94 0.17 -17.62
CA HIS A 221 5.10 0.20 -16.75
C HIS A 221 6.27 0.86 -17.48
N CYS A 222 6.27 2.19 -17.45
CA CYS A 222 7.21 3.02 -18.19
C CYS A 222 7.50 4.31 -17.41
N SER A 223 8.54 5.03 -17.80
CA SER A 223 8.64 6.47 -17.51
C SER A 223 8.07 7.27 -18.69
N ALA A 224 7.76 8.53 -18.46
CA ALA A 224 7.32 9.45 -19.48
C ALA A 224 7.87 10.85 -19.21
N ASN A 225 8.16 11.61 -20.27
CA ASN A 225 8.49 13.03 -20.20
C ASN A 225 7.84 13.79 -21.36
N VAL A 226 7.83 15.12 -21.26
CA VAL A 226 7.27 16.02 -22.26
C VAL A 226 8.35 17.01 -22.72
N GLY A 227 8.51 17.14 -24.04
CA GLY A 227 9.39 18.12 -24.65
C GLY A 227 8.83 19.54 -24.55
N LYS A 228 9.65 20.53 -24.92
CA LYS A 228 9.24 21.95 -24.88
C LYS A 228 8.06 22.26 -25.81
N ASP A 229 7.90 21.48 -26.86
CA ASP A 229 6.85 21.64 -27.87
C ASP A 229 5.61 20.78 -27.56
N GLY A 230 5.57 20.12 -26.40
CA GLY A 230 4.43 19.30 -25.95
C GLY A 230 4.46 17.85 -26.44
N ASP A 231 5.51 17.42 -27.12
CA ASP A 231 5.72 16.04 -27.55
C ASP A 231 5.95 15.12 -26.35
N THR A 232 5.18 14.04 -26.25
CA THR A 232 5.29 13.07 -25.15
C THR A 232 6.09 11.87 -25.60
N SER A 233 7.12 11.51 -24.83
CA SER A 233 7.90 10.28 -25.02
C SER A 233 7.65 9.30 -23.88
N ILE A 234 7.56 8.02 -24.22
CA ILE A 234 7.32 6.92 -23.27
C ILE A 234 8.47 5.93 -23.37
N PHE A 235 9.05 5.56 -22.23
CA PHE A 235 10.23 4.69 -22.15
C PHE A 235 9.90 3.42 -21.37
N PHE A 236 9.87 2.29 -22.06
CA PHE A 236 9.68 0.97 -21.45
C PHE A 236 11.03 0.36 -21.08
N GLY A 237 11.12 -0.22 -19.89
CA GLY A 237 12.35 -0.82 -19.39
C GLY A 237 12.13 -1.64 -18.13
N LEU A 238 13.04 -2.58 -17.87
CA LEU A 238 13.11 -3.27 -16.60
C LEU A 238 13.95 -2.45 -15.61
N SER A 239 13.93 -2.83 -14.33
CA SER A 239 14.74 -2.14 -13.33
C SER A 239 16.22 -2.17 -13.70
N GLY A 240 16.85 -0.99 -13.83
CA GLY A 240 18.26 -0.84 -14.14
C GLY A 240 18.61 -0.67 -15.63
N THR A 241 17.63 -0.50 -16.52
CA THR A 241 17.87 -0.36 -17.97
C THR A 241 17.98 1.09 -18.47
N GLY A 242 18.03 2.08 -17.56
CA GLY A 242 17.89 3.51 -17.87
C GLY A 242 16.46 4.01 -17.67
#